data_AF-A0A7X8LBV8-F1
#
_entry.id   AF-A0A7X8LBV8-F1
#
_cell.length_a   1.000
_cell.length_b   1.000
_cell.length_c   1.000
_cell.angle_alpha   90.00
_cell.angle_beta   90.00
_cell.angle_gamma   90.00
#
_symmetry.space_group_name_H-M   'P 1'
#
loop_
_entity.id
_entity.type
_entity.pdbx_description
1 polymer ?
#
loop_
_entity_poly.entity_id
_entity_poly.type
_entity_poly.pdbx_seq_one_letter_code
_entity_poly.pdbx_strand_id
1 'polypeptide(L)'
;SDATNSTLKDGTWTAEAEKFDDHGWKPNISIQVAEGKITEVAFDYVNEDGQSKKEDEGYNTAMKEKSGTNPKEAFPELEKQLVEKQDVDAVDVVTGATSSSESFKEMAKEALKQARE
;
A
#
# COMPACT_ATOMS: atom_id res chain seq x y z
N SER A 1 -31.74 13.88 5.69
CA SER A 1 -31.31 12.48 5.88
C SER A 1 -29.81 12.50 6.04
N ASP A 2 -29.34 12.36 7.28
CA ASP A 2 -27.94 12.23 7.63
C ASP A 2 -27.37 11.00 6.92
N ALA A 3 -26.62 11.24 5.84
CA ALA A 3 -25.62 10.28 5.41
C ALA A 3 -24.49 10.39 6.43
N THR A 4 -24.43 9.43 7.35
CA THR A 4 -23.28 9.26 8.24
C THR A 4 -22.04 9.06 7.36
N ASN A 5 -21.31 10.14 7.08
CA ASN A 5 -19.88 10.07 6.79
C ASN A 5 -19.28 9.37 8.01
N SER A 6 -19.13 8.05 7.96
CA SER A 6 -18.39 7.33 8.98
C SER A 6 -16.96 7.85 8.89
N THR A 7 -16.63 8.82 9.73
CA THR A 7 -15.27 9.32 9.91
C THR A 7 -14.41 8.11 10.25
N LEU A 8 -13.27 7.97 9.58
CA LEU A 8 -12.30 6.92 9.92
C LEU A 8 -11.95 7.06 11.40
N LYS A 9 -11.85 5.93 12.12
CA LYS A 9 -11.37 5.96 13.50
C LYS A 9 -9.89 6.26 13.51
N ASP A 10 -9.50 7.24 14.32
CA ASP A 10 -8.10 7.58 14.56
C ASP A 10 -7.33 6.38 15.10
N GLY A 11 -6.09 6.20 14.63
CA GLY A 11 -5.26 5.07 15.00
C GLY A 11 -4.31 4.64 13.89
N THR A 12 -3.62 3.53 14.10
CA THR A 12 -2.80 2.87 13.10
C THR A 12 -3.45 1.55 12.71
N TRP A 13 -3.71 1.37 11.44
CA TRP A 13 -4.41 0.22 10.88
C TRP A 13 -3.50 -0.51 9.92
N THR A 14 -3.39 -1.83 10.09
CA THR A 14 -2.48 -2.65 9.28
C THR A 14 -3.23 -3.75 8.57
N ALA A 15 -2.69 -4.17 7.43
CA ALA A 15 -3.10 -5.37 6.73
C ALA A 15 -1.89 -6.00 6.05
N GLU A 16 -1.92 -7.32 5.91
CA GLU A 16 -0.96 -8.09 5.12
C GLU A 16 -1.69 -9.21 4.39
N ALA A 17 -1.16 -9.64 3.24
CA ALA A 17 -1.73 -10.79 2.55
C ALA A 17 -1.54 -12.06 3.40
N GLU A 18 -2.47 -13.00 3.29
CA GLU A 18 -2.41 -14.26 4.06
C GLU A 18 -1.23 -15.15 3.69
N LYS A 19 -0.72 -15.02 2.47
CA LYS A 19 0.30 -15.89 1.88
C LYS A 19 1.33 -15.08 1.10
N PHE A 20 2.54 -15.64 1.00
CA PHE A 20 3.53 -15.20 0.03
C PHE A 20 3.04 -15.48 -1.39
N ASP A 21 3.38 -14.60 -2.32
CA ASP A 21 3.16 -14.80 -3.75
C ASP A 21 4.12 -15.88 -4.31
N ASP A 22 3.95 -16.24 -5.58
CA ASP A 22 4.78 -17.25 -6.26
C ASP A 22 6.27 -16.84 -6.38
N HIS A 23 6.60 -15.60 -6.01
CA HIS A 23 7.96 -15.05 -5.97
C HIS A 23 8.52 -14.94 -4.55
N GLY A 24 7.81 -15.46 -3.54
CA GLY A 24 8.24 -15.46 -2.15
C GLY A 24 8.05 -14.12 -1.44
N TRP A 25 7.16 -13.26 -1.92
CA TRP A 25 6.91 -11.94 -1.35
C TRP A 25 5.48 -11.78 -0.84
N LYS A 26 5.33 -11.11 0.31
CA LYS A 26 4.03 -10.88 0.96
C LYS A 26 3.77 -9.38 1.14
N PRO A 27 2.78 -8.77 0.47
CA PRO A 27 2.48 -7.36 0.64
C PRO A 27 1.94 -7.09 2.04
N ASN A 28 2.30 -5.92 2.56
CA ASN A 28 1.81 -5.40 3.83
C ASN A 28 1.65 -3.87 3.75
N ILE A 29 0.74 -3.34 4.54
CA ILE A 29 0.49 -1.89 4.64
C ILE A 29 0.25 -1.49 6.09
N SER A 30 0.65 -0.26 6.42
CA SER A 30 0.29 0.45 7.64
C SER A 30 -0.28 1.81 7.26
N ILE A 31 -1.45 2.15 7.79
CA ILE A 31 -2.14 3.41 7.54
C ILE A 31 -2.41 4.10 8.87
N GLN A 32 -1.90 5.33 9.02
CA GLN A 32 -2.25 6.18 10.14
C GLN A 32 -3.45 7.06 9.80
N VAL A 33 -4.42 7.09 10.71
CA VAL A 33 -5.57 7.98 10.67
C VAL A 33 -5.51 8.93 11.87
N ALA A 34 -5.64 10.23 11.62
CA ALA A 34 -5.81 11.25 12.64
C ALA A 34 -6.84 12.28 12.19
N GLU A 35 -7.70 12.73 13.12
CA GLU A 35 -8.82 13.63 12.83
C GLU A 35 -9.72 13.09 11.70
N GLY A 36 -9.88 11.77 11.65
CA GLY A 36 -10.66 11.07 10.63
C GLY A 36 -10.07 11.09 9.22
N LYS A 37 -8.80 11.46 9.05
CA LYS A 37 -8.09 11.51 7.77
C LYS A 37 -6.88 10.61 7.76
N ILE A 38 -6.55 10.06 6.59
CA ILE A 38 -5.30 9.33 6.37
C ILE A 38 -4.15 10.33 6.38
N THR A 39 -3.21 10.19 7.32
CA THR A 39 -2.06 11.09 7.46
C THR A 39 -0.77 10.48 6.96
N GLU A 40 -0.61 9.17 7.13
CA GLU A 40 0.59 8.43 6.72
C GLU A 40 0.19 7.06 6.16
N VAL A 41 0.93 6.61 5.16
CA VAL A 41 0.80 5.29 4.56
C VAL A 41 2.20 4.74 4.36
N ALA A 42 2.44 3.51 4.79
CA ALA A 42 3.65 2.77 4.51
C ALA A 42 3.27 1.43 3.87
N PHE A 43 3.74 1.19 2.66
CA PHE A 43 3.49 -0.03 1.91
C PHE A 43 4.81 -0.72 1.55
N ASP A 44 4.81 -2.04 1.66
CA ASP A 44 5.95 -2.85 1.26
C ASP A 44 5.53 -4.28 0.91
N TYR A 45 6.51 -5.07 0.48
CA TYR A 45 6.44 -6.52 0.50
C TYR A 45 7.59 -7.03 1.36
N VAL A 46 7.34 -8.07 2.14
CA VAL A 46 8.40 -8.79 2.87
C VAL A 46 8.59 -10.19 2.30
N ASN A 47 9.82 -10.67 2.24
CA ASN A 47 10.10 -12.07 1.91
C ASN A 47 9.98 -12.99 3.14
N GLU A 48 10.22 -14.29 2.98
CA GLU A 48 10.14 -15.27 4.07
C GLU A 48 11.12 -14.98 5.23
N ASP A 49 12.23 -14.31 4.94
CA ASP A 49 13.22 -13.86 5.92
C ASP A 49 12.84 -12.51 6.58
N GLY A 50 11.70 -11.93 6.23
CA GLY A 50 11.22 -10.63 6.73
C GLY A 50 11.94 -9.42 6.12
N GLN A 51 12.68 -9.60 5.02
CA GLN A 51 13.39 -8.53 4.35
C GLN A 51 12.46 -7.76 3.42
N SER A 52 12.64 -6.43 3.35
CA SER A 52 11.86 -5.52 2.52
C SER A 52 12.20 -5.65 1.03
N LYS A 53 11.17 -5.70 0.18
CA LYS A 53 11.31 -5.61 -1.27
C LYS A 53 11.71 -4.20 -1.70
N LYS A 54 11.20 -3.18 -1.00
CA LYS A 54 11.57 -1.78 -1.25
C LYS A 54 13.07 -1.53 -1.05
N GLU A 55 13.68 -2.20 -0.08
CA GLU A 55 15.11 -2.09 0.23
C GLU A 55 16.00 -3.11 -0.51
N ASP A 56 15.43 -4.03 -1.30
CA ASP A 56 16.20 -4.97 -2.12
C ASP A 56 16.76 -4.27 -3.37
N GLU A 57 18.01 -3.82 -3.31
CA GLU A 57 18.69 -3.13 -4.41
C GLU A 57 18.81 -3.97 -5.70
N GLY A 58 18.92 -5.31 -5.56
CA GLY A 58 18.98 -6.22 -6.69
C GLY A 58 17.64 -6.30 -7.42
N TYR A 59 16.56 -6.43 -6.66
CA TYR A 59 15.19 -6.39 -7.20
C TYR A 59 14.90 -5.03 -7.85
N ASN A 60 15.26 -3.94 -7.18
CA ASN A 60 15.02 -2.60 -7.67
C ASN A 60 15.73 -2.34 -9.00
N THR A 61 17.00 -2.75 -9.13
CA THR A 61 17.77 -2.63 -10.37
C THR A 61 17.12 -3.44 -11.49
N ALA A 62 16.85 -4.73 -11.23
CA ALA A 62 16.31 -5.63 -12.24
C ALA A 62 14.91 -5.25 -12.72
N MET A 63 14.05 -4.75 -11.83
CA MET A 63 12.71 -4.29 -12.19
C MET A 63 12.77 -2.97 -12.96
N LYS A 64 13.62 -2.02 -12.54
CA LYS A 64 13.76 -0.71 -13.20
C LYS A 64 14.16 -0.86 -14.67
N GLU A 65 15.11 -1.74 -14.96
CA GLU A 65 15.56 -2.03 -16.33
C GLU A 65 14.45 -2.61 -17.23
N LYS A 66 13.58 -3.44 -16.66
CA LYS A 66 12.52 -4.15 -17.43
C LYS A 66 11.23 -3.36 -17.56
N SER A 67 10.85 -2.66 -16.49
CA SER A 67 9.52 -2.09 -16.32
C SER A 67 9.51 -0.56 -16.25
N GLY A 68 10.68 0.08 -16.20
CA GLY A 68 10.80 1.55 -16.14
C GLY A 68 10.53 2.17 -14.76
N THR A 69 10.17 1.35 -13.77
CA THR A 69 9.99 1.71 -12.35
C THR A 69 10.44 0.57 -11.46
N ASN A 70 10.47 0.78 -10.15
CA ASN A 70 10.81 -0.22 -9.14
C ASN A 70 10.05 0.02 -7.83
N PRO A 71 10.12 -0.90 -6.85
CA PRO A 71 9.48 -0.71 -5.55
C PRO A 71 9.85 0.60 -4.83
N LYS A 72 11.14 0.98 -4.87
CA LYS A 72 11.67 2.20 -4.21
C LYS A 72 11.09 3.50 -4.77
N GLU A 73 10.60 3.49 -5.99
CA GLU A 73 9.94 4.63 -6.64
C GLU A 73 8.41 4.50 -6.62
N ALA A 74 7.86 3.32 -6.92
CA ALA A 74 6.43 3.12 -7.08
C ALA A 74 5.67 3.14 -5.75
N PHE A 75 6.24 2.59 -4.67
CA PHE A 75 5.52 2.50 -3.40
C PHE A 75 5.33 3.89 -2.77
N PRO A 76 6.35 4.77 -2.68
CA PRO A 76 6.15 6.14 -2.19
C PRO A 76 5.15 6.96 -3.01
N GLU A 77 5.08 6.73 -4.32
CA GLU A 77 4.09 7.37 -5.18
C GLU A 77 2.66 6.92 -4.86
N LEU A 78 2.44 5.62 -4.66
CA LEU A 78 1.13 5.07 -4.26
C LEU A 78 0.71 5.56 -2.86
N GLU A 79 1.64 5.54 -1.90
CA GLU A 79 1.45 6.05 -0.53
C GLU A 79 0.99 7.51 -0.56
N LYS A 80 1.73 8.35 -1.30
CA LYS A 80 1.40 9.78 -1.48
C LYS A 80 0.02 9.96 -2.10
N GLN A 81 -0.31 9.21 -3.16
CA GLN A 81 -1.61 9.32 -3.79
C GLN A 81 -2.76 9.00 -2.82
N LEU A 82 -2.61 7.99 -1.97
CA LEU A 82 -3.66 7.66 -0.99
C LEU A 82 -3.81 8.75 0.07
N VAL A 83 -2.72 9.33 0.56
CA VAL A 83 -2.75 10.48 1.47
C VAL A 83 -3.42 11.69 0.81
N GLU A 84 -3.13 11.98 -0.46
CA GLU A 84 -3.72 13.13 -1.16
C GLU A 84 -5.19 12.92 -1.52
N LYS A 85 -5.54 11.73 -2.01
CA LYS A 85 -6.88 11.44 -2.54
C LYS A 85 -7.87 11.03 -1.45
N GLN A 86 -7.39 10.52 -0.31
CA GLN A 86 -8.23 10.00 0.79
C GLN A 86 -9.22 8.91 0.35
N ASP A 87 -9.01 8.31 -0.82
CA ASP A 87 -9.86 7.33 -1.46
C ASP A 87 -8.98 6.32 -2.20
N VAL A 88 -9.08 5.05 -1.80
CA VAL A 88 -8.29 3.95 -2.37
C VAL A 88 -8.66 3.69 -3.82
N ASP A 89 -9.95 3.83 -4.18
CA ASP A 89 -10.42 3.59 -5.56
C ASP A 89 -9.97 4.69 -6.52
N ALA A 90 -9.65 5.88 -5.99
CA ALA A 90 -9.09 6.97 -6.75
C ALA A 90 -7.57 6.85 -6.99
N VAL A 91 -6.85 5.95 -6.30
CA VAL A 91 -5.41 5.75 -6.50
C VAL A 91 -5.16 5.21 -7.91
N ASP A 92 -4.27 5.85 -8.66
CA ASP A 92 -3.92 5.44 -10.01
C ASP A 92 -2.85 4.35 -9.96
N VAL A 93 -2.87 3.46 -10.96
CA VAL A 93 -1.80 2.46 -11.10
C VAL A 93 -0.52 3.13 -11.57
N VAL A 94 0.62 2.73 -10.98
CA VAL A 94 1.93 3.18 -11.45
C VAL A 94 2.33 2.34 -12.66
N THR A 95 2.64 2.99 -13.79
CA THR A 95 3.06 2.32 -15.02
C THR A 95 4.31 1.49 -14.76
N GLY A 96 4.30 0.21 -15.17
CA GLY A 96 5.39 -0.74 -14.89
C GLY A 96 5.29 -1.44 -13.52
N ALA A 97 4.37 -1.02 -12.65
CA ALA A 97 4.11 -1.61 -11.32
C ALA A 97 2.62 -1.89 -11.09
N THR A 98 1.88 -2.30 -12.12
CA THR A 98 0.43 -2.56 -12.04
C THR A 98 0.08 -3.57 -10.96
N SER A 99 0.76 -4.72 -10.91
CA SER A 99 0.48 -5.74 -9.88
C SER A 99 0.68 -5.20 -8.47
N SER A 100 1.74 -4.42 -8.22
CA SER A 100 1.98 -3.81 -6.91
C SER A 100 0.97 -2.72 -6.58
N SER A 101 0.48 -2.00 -7.59
CA SER A 101 -0.57 -0.99 -7.40
C SER A 101 -1.90 -1.64 -6.98
N GLU A 102 -2.25 -2.79 -7.55
CA GLU A 102 -3.46 -3.52 -7.16
C GLU A 102 -3.34 -4.13 -5.76
N SER A 103 -2.20 -4.74 -5.42
CA SER A 103 -1.96 -5.22 -4.04
C SER A 103 -1.98 -4.08 -3.02
N PHE A 104 -1.44 -2.90 -3.36
CA PHE A 104 -1.54 -1.72 -2.50
C PHE A 104 -3.00 -1.37 -2.20
N LYS A 105 -3.86 -1.30 -3.23
CA LYS A 105 -5.28 -0.99 -3.07
C LYS A 105 -6.01 -2.06 -2.24
N GLU A 106 -5.70 -3.33 -2.47
CA GLU A 106 -6.28 -4.44 -1.72
C GLU A 106 -5.95 -4.34 -0.22
N MET A 107 -4.66 -4.19 0.11
CA MET A 107 -4.22 -4.07 1.51
C MET A 107 -4.76 -2.80 2.16
N ALA A 108 -4.78 -1.68 1.44
CA ALA A 108 -5.35 -0.43 1.95
C ALA A 108 -6.85 -0.57 2.26
N LYS A 109 -7.61 -1.27 1.42
CA LYS A 109 -9.03 -1.55 1.68
C LYS A 109 -9.22 -2.40 2.93
N GLU A 110 -8.41 -3.43 3.13
CA GLU A 110 -8.51 -4.29 4.32
C GLU A 110 -8.12 -3.54 5.61
N ALA A 111 -7.07 -2.74 5.58
CA ALA A 111 -6.69 -1.90 6.72
C ALA A 111 -7.78 -0.86 7.05
N LEU A 112 -8.33 -0.17 6.05
CA LEU A 112 -9.36 0.86 6.24
C LEU A 112 -10.76 0.30 6.56
N LYS A 113 -11.02 -0.97 6.27
CA LYS A 113 -12.23 -1.65 6.73
C LYS A 113 -12.26 -1.68 8.26
N GLN A 114 -11.14 -2.07 8.89
CA GLN A 114 -11.00 -2.07 10.35
C GLN A 114 -11.17 -0.66 10.95
N ALA A 115 -10.70 0.37 10.24
CA ALA A 115 -10.85 1.77 10.66
C ALA A 115 -12.31 2.28 10.64
N ARG A 116 -13.24 1.55 10.01
CA ARG A 116 -14.67 1.94 9.91
C ARG A 116 -15.58 1.13 10.84
N GLU A 117 -15.09 0.01 11.38
CA GLU A 117 -15.76 -0.81 12.39
C GLU A 117 -15.62 -0.16 13.77
#